data_AF-E0SRX2-F1
#
_entry.id   AF-E0SRX2-F1
#
_cell.length_a   1.000
_cell.length_b   1.000
_cell.length_c   1.000
_cell.angle_alpha   90.00
_cell.angle_beta   90.00
_cell.angle_gamma   90.00
#
_symmetry.space_group_name_H-M   'P 1'
#
loop_
_entity.id
_entity.type
_entity.pdbx_description
1 polymer ?
#
loop_
_entity_poly.entity_id
_entity_poly.type
_entity_poly.pdbx_seq_one_letter_code
_entity_poly.pdbx_strand_id
1 'polypeptide(L)' 'MGIAKKNKAPYINYTVCKKCTTCIDTCIFKAIYMDIDGYIKIDYNKCRKCSIKICIYTCPYGAIRE' A
#
# COMPACT_ATOMS: atom_id res chain seq x y z
N MET A 1 -30.51 2.37 -1.33
CA MET A 1 -29.28 3.03 -0.83
C MET A 1 -28.40 1.96 -0.19
N GLY A 2 -27.45 1.40 -0.94
CA GLY A 2 -26.60 0.31 -0.47
C GLY A 2 -25.43 0.84 0.36
N ILE A 3 -25.37 0.43 1.62
CA ILE A 3 -24.29 0.67 2.58
C ILE A 3 -22.88 0.59 1.96
N ALA A 4 -22.22 1.75 1.82
CA ALA A 4 -20.82 1.84 1.44
C ALA A 4 -19.95 1.27 2.58
N LYS A 5 -19.60 -0.02 2.52
CA LYS A 5 -18.58 -0.62 3.38
C LYS A 5 -17.27 0.14 3.15
N LYS A 6 -16.87 0.97 4.11
CA LYS A 6 -15.62 1.74 4.10
C LYS A 6 -14.43 0.78 4.20
N ASN A 7 -14.06 0.12 3.11
CA ASN A 7 -12.75 -0.54 3.01
C ASN A 7 -11.71 0.58 3.11
N LYS A 8 -11.03 0.72 4.25
CA LYS A 8 -9.92 1.67 4.41
C LYS A 8 -8.79 1.20 3.52
N ALA A 9 -8.34 2.09 2.64
CA ALA A 9 -7.17 1.84 1.82
C ALA A 9 -5.93 1.87 2.73
N PRO A 10 -4.93 1.01 2.49
CA PRO A 10 -3.70 1.04 3.27
C PRO A 10 -2.96 2.36 3.04
N TYR A 11 -2.31 2.87 4.08
CA TYR A 11 -1.42 4.03 4.04
C TYR A 11 -0.01 3.63 4.45
N ILE A 12 0.98 4.42 4.00
CA ILE A 12 2.40 4.18 4.28
C ILE A 12 2.88 5.18 5.32
N ASN A 13 3.47 4.67 6.40
CA ASN A 13 4.19 5.48 7.36
C ASN A 13 5.64 5.70 6.86
N TYR A 14 5.90 6.91 6.38
CA TYR A 14 7.20 7.31 5.84
C TYR A 14 8.34 7.32 6.86
N THR A 15 8.05 7.42 8.17
CA THR A 15 9.10 7.42 9.20
C THR A 15 9.68 6.02 9.42
N VAL A 16 8.86 4.98 9.21
CA VAL A 16 9.25 3.57 9.36
C VAL A 16 9.66 2.96 8.02
N CYS A 17 9.12 3.46 6.91
CA CYS A 17 9.38 2.96 5.57
C CYS A 17 10.88 3.04 5.21
N LYS A 18 11.53 1.89 5.07
CA LYS A 18 12.93 1.79 4.63
C LYS A 18 13.13 1.79 3.11
N LYS A 19 12.08 2.08 2.33
CA LYS A 19 12.12 2.12 0.86
C LYS A 19 12.65 0.81 0.22
N CYS A 20 12.46 -0.33 0.88
CA CYS A 20 12.96 -1.65 0.45
C CYS A 20 12.22 -2.26 -0.75
N THR A 21 11.32 -1.50 -1.39
CA THR A 21 10.54 -1.83 -2.61
C THR A 21 9.72 -3.13 -2.61
N THR A 22 9.73 -3.92 -1.54
CA THR A 22 8.99 -5.20 -1.43
C THR A 22 7.48 -5.03 -1.67
N CYS A 23 6.90 -3.95 -1.14
CA CYS A 23 5.49 -3.64 -1.35
C CYS A 23 5.14 -3.27 -2.81
N ILE A 24 6.11 -2.75 -3.58
CA ILE A 24 5.94 -2.46 -5.00
C ILE A 24 5.85 -3.77 -5.78
N ASP A 25 6.78 -4.69 -5.52
CA ASP A 25 6.88 -5.98 -6.23
C ASP A 25 5.68 -6.89 -5.97
N THR A 26 5.22 -6.96 -4.71
CA THR A 26 4.07 -7.78 -4.32
C THR A 26 2.72 -7.26 -4.81
N CYS A 27 2.63 -6.00 -5.24
CA CYS A 27 1.37 -5.41 -5.67
C CYS A 27 1.06 -5.80 -7.12
N ILE A 28 0.24 -6.85 -7.31
CA ILE A 28 -0.17 -7.33 -8.64
C ILE A 28 -0.88 -6.25 -9.50
N PHE A 29 -1.52 -5.27 -8.85
CA PHE A 29 -2.21 -4.17 -9.51
C PHE A 29 -1.29 -3.00 -9.85
N LYS A 30 0.00 -3.08 -9.48
CA LYS A 30 0.98 -2.00 -9.61
C LYS A 30 0.45 -0.67 -9.06
N ALA A 31 -0.30 -0.76 -7.96
CA ALA A 31 -0.85 0.39 -7.27
C ALA A 31 0.20 1.07 -6.38
N ILE A 32 1.26 0.36 -6.01
CA ILE A 32 2.33 0.88 -5.18
C ILE A 32 3.52 1.19 -6.08
N TYR A 33 4.08 2.39 -5.98
CA TYR A 33 5.18 2.85 -6.81
C TYR A 33 6.12 3.76 -6.02
N MET A 34 7.37 3.91 -6.48
CA MET A 34 8.31 4.88 -5.93
C MET A 34 8.19 6.19 -6.71
N ASP A 35 8.00 7.28 -5.99
CA ASP A 35 7.92 8.64 -6.54
C ASP A 35 9.31 9.23 -6.80
N ILE A 36 9.38 10.39 -7.47
CA ILE A 36 10.64 11.08 -7.81
C ILE A 36 11.49 11.41 -6.57
N ASP A 37 10.85 11.71 -5.43
CA ASP A 37 11.49 11.97 -4.14
C ASP A 37 12.01 10.69 -3.45
N GLY A 38 11.88 9.54 -4.11
CA GLY A 38 12.24 8.23 -3.57
C GLY A 38 11.31 7.74 -2.47
N TYR A 39 10.14 8.35 -2.28
CA TYR A 39 9.12 7.86 -1.35
C TYR A 39 8.18 6.88 -2.02
N ILE A 40 7.82 5.82 -1.31
CA ILE A 40 6.84 4.86 -1.82
C ILE A 40 5.43 5.44 -1.63
N LYS A 41 4.68 5.58 -2.72
CA LYS A 41 3.31 6.08 -2.74
C LYS A 41 2.35 4.98 -3.20
N ILE A 42 1.08 5.12 -2.80
CA ILE A 42 -0.01 4.23 -3.20
C ILE A 42 -0.97 5.02 -4.08
N ASP A 43 -1.14 4.58 -5.32
CA ASP A 43 -2.20 5.01 -6.22
C ASP A 43 -3.52 4.38 -5.78
N TYR A 44 -4.35 5.17 -5.09
CA TYR A 44 -5.65 4.72 -4.61
C TYR A 44 -6.66 4.44 -5.73
N ASN A 45 -6.44 4.95 -6.94
CA ASN A 45 -7.30 4.65 -8.10
C ASN A 45 -7.02 3.23 -8.62
N LYS A 46 -5.75 2.80 -8.57
CA LYS A 46 -5.36 1.43 -8.93
C LYS A 46 -5.50 0.44 -7.77
N CYS A 47 -5.45 0.93 -6.54
CA CYS A 47 -5.57 0.10 -5.35
C CYS A 47 -6.97 -0.53 -5.27
N ARG A 48 -7.07 -1.83 -5.56
CA ARG A 48 -8.32 -2.59 -5.46
C ARG A 48 -8.72 -2.96 -4.03
N LYS A 49 -8.04 -2.42 -3.01
CA LYS A 49 -8.26 -2.73 -1.59
C LYS A 49 -8.33 -4.25 -1.37
N CYS A 50 -7.25 -4.92 -1.81
CA CYS A 50 -7.17 -6.36 -1.87
C CYS A 50 -7.62 -7.01 -0.56
N SER A 51 -8.43 -8.06 -0.65
CA SER A 51 -8.93 -8.80 0.52
C SER A 51 -7.81 -9.37 1.39
N ILE A 52 -6.66 -9.68 0.80
CA ILE A 52 -5.50 -10.29 1.48
C ILE A 52 -4.37 -9.31 1.81
N LYS A 53 -4.61 -7.99 1.72
CA LYS A 53 -3.68 -6.87 2.07
C LYS A 53 -2.18 -7.22 2.06
N ILE A 54 -1.71 -7.81 0.95
CA ILE A 54 -0.38 -8.42 0.89
C ILE A 54 0.75 -7.42 1.13
N CYS A 55 0.53 -6.16 0.74
CA CYS A 55 1.45 -5.07 1.00
C CYS A 55 1.68 -4.78 2.49
N ILE A 56 0.70 -5.04 3.35
CA ILE A 56 0.84 -4.93 4.82
C ILE A 56 1.67 -6.11 5.33
N TYR A 57 1.28 -7.33 4.99
CA TYR A 57 1.91 -8.57 5.49
C TYR A 57 3.36 -8.74 5.01
N THR A 58 3.65 -8.35 3.78
CA THR A 58 5.00 -8.47 3.22
C THR A 58 5.98 -7.43 3.77
N CYS A 59 5.48 -6.35 4.39
CA CYS A 59 6.34 -5.28 4.87
C CYS A 59 7.07 -5.73 6.16
N PRO A 60 8.38 -6.02 6.12
CA PRO A 60 9.07 -6.56 7.29
C PRO A 60 9.19 -5.52 8.42
N TYR A 61 9.10 -4.23 8.07
CA TYR A 61 9.17 -3.11 9.01
C TYR A 61 7.80 -2.68 9.54
N GLY A 62 6.70 -3.26 9.03
CA GLY A 62 5.35 -2.84 9.42
C GLY A 62 5.02 -1.38 9.08
N ALA A 63 5.63 -0.86 8.00
CA ALA A 63 5.44 0.53 7.57
C ALA A 63 4.09 0.77 6.89
N ILE A 64 3.41 -0.26 6.40
CA ILE A 64 2.10 -0.15 5.72
C ILE A 64 1.00 -0.62 6.68
N ARG A 65 -0.03 0.20 6.88
CA ARG A 65 -1.15 -0.06 7.81
C ARG A 65 -2.49 0.37 7.21
N GLU A 66 -3.61 0.04 7.86
CA GLU A 66 -4.99 0.37 7.43
C GLU A 66 -5.76 1.27 8.41
#